data_AF-A0A536JUB4-F1
#
_entry.id   AF-A0A536JUB4-F1
#
_cell.length_a   1.000
_cell.length_b   1.000
_cell.length_c   1.000
_cell.angle_alpha   90.00
_cell.angle_beta   90.00
_cell.angle_gamma   90.00
#
_symmetry.space_group_name_H-M   'P 1'
#
loop_
_entity.id
_entity.type
_entity.pdbx_description
1 polymer ?
#
loop_
_entity_poly.entity_id
_entity_poly.type
_entity_poly.pdbx_seq_one_letter_code
_entity_poly.pdbx_strand_id
1 'polypeptide(L)'
;MKVPRRRLLLVTLALATLALATLAATPLTAVGGGDDGQDRHGVRGGGTSLVAGGTGAPSYVPVMTKFAFNWAGGTGRFECLALAPSAAAGTAGSGNFDTNAMYVTGTITSAEIKGNTAILKGTSVVTGIGAGANRAFTLTVTPGGPGATLVLVVSGMTFNEIVIDGEIAF
;
A
#
# COMPACT_ATOMS: atom_id res chain seq x y z
N MET A 1 -18.30 -19.20 -82.06
CA MET A 1 -18.15 -17.82 -81.53
C MET A 1 -19.53 -17.23 -81.30
N LYS A 2 -19.95 -17.03 -80.04
CA LYS A 2 -21.21 -16.37 -79.68
C LYS A 2 -21.15 -15.91 -78.21
N VAL A 3 -21.45 -14.64 -78.00
CA VAL A 3 -21.44 -13.88 -76.74
C VAL A 3 -22.56 -14.37 -75.80
N PRO A 4 -22.36 -14.52 -74.46
CA PRO A 4 -23.46 -14.90 -73.58
C PRO A 4 -24.20 -13.66 -73.05
N ARG A 5 -25.48 -13.58 -73.41
CA ARG A 5 -26.47 -12.67 -72.83
C ARG A 5 -27.20 -13.38 -71.67
N ARG A 6 -27.26 -12.67 -70.54
CA ARG A 6 -28.37 -12.55 -69.58
C ARG A 6 -29.33 -13.75 -69.44
N ARG A 7 -29.36 -14.33 -68.24
CA ARG A 7 -30.53 -14.89 -67.52
C ARG A 7 -29.99 -15.21 -66.12
N LEU A 8 -30.21 -14.37 -65.12
CA LEU A 8 -31.43 -14.28 -64.30
C LEU A 8 -31.98 -15.66 -63.92
N LEU A 9 -32.08 -15.85 -62.60
CA LEU A 9 -32.51 -17.02 -61.83
C LEU A 9 -31.52 -18.18 -61.70
N LEU A 10 -31.11 -18.39 -60.45
CA LEU A 10 -30.89 -19.65 -59.70
C LEU A 10 -30.00 -19.24 -58.52
N VAL A 11 -30.54 -18.68 -57.44
CA VAL A 11 -31.16 -19.40 -56.31
C VAL A 11 -30.33 -20.63 -55.92
N THR A 12 -29.83 -20.58 -54.69
CA THR A 12 -29.18 -21.62 -53.87
C THR A 12 -27.65 -21.71 -53.85
N LEU A 13 -27.15 -21.69 -52.60
CA LEU A 13 -25.91 -22.27 -52.07
C LEU A 13 -24.60 -21.48 -52.15
N ALA A 14 -24.25 -20.82 -51.04
CA ALA A 14 -22.95 -20.91 -50.36
C ALA A 14 -22.95 -19.96 -49.15
N LEU A 15 -23.24 -20.46 -47.95
CA LEU A 15 -22.24 -20.68 -46.90
C LEU A 15 -21.26 -19.51 -46.69
N ALA A 16 -21.60 -18.63 -45.75
CA ALA A 16 -20.64 -17.90 -44.92
C ALA A 16 -21.35 -17.55 -43.61
N THR A 17 -21.49 -18.53 -42.74
CA THR A 17 -21.96 -18.36 -41.36
C THR A 17 -20.96 -17.51 -40.59
N LEU A 18 -21.38 -16.30 -40.28
CA LEU A 18 -20.67 -15.32 -39.46
C LEU A 18 -20.63 -15.84 -38.01
N ALA A 19 -19.44 -16.24 -37.54
CA ALA A 19 -19.21 -16.63 -36.16
C ALA A 19 -19.33 -15.40 -35.25
N LEU A 20 -20.48 -15.26 -34.59
CA LEU A 20 -20.72 -14.27 -33.55
C LEU A 20 -20.05 -14.78 -32.26
N ALA A 21 -18.90 -14.22 -31.90
CA ALA A 21 -18.24 -14.47 -30.62
C ALA A 21 -19.05 -13.83 -29.49
N THR A 22 -19.96 -14.59 -28.89
CA THR A 22 -20.59 -14.23 -27.61
C THR A 22 -19.55 -14.42 -26.50
N LEU A 23 -18.96 -13.32 -26.05
CA LEU A 23 -18.15 -13.28 -24.83
C LEU A 23 -19.10 -13.47 -23.64
N ALA A 24 -19.24 -14.69 -23.15
CA ALA A 24 -19.97 -14.98 -21.93
C ALA A 24 -19.18 -14.39 -20.75
N ALA A 25 -19.65 -13.25 -20.23
CA ALA A 25 -19.20 -12.72 -18.95
C ALA A 25 -19.71 -13.63 -17.83
N THR A 26 -18.94 -14.64 -17.45
CA THR A 26 -19.18 -15.37 -16.20
C THR A 26 -18.71 -14.50 -15.04
N PRO A 27 -19.58 -14.08 -14.11
CA PRO A 27 -19.08 -13.47 -12.88
C PRO A 27 -18.26 -14.53 -12.13
N LEU A 28 -17.00 -14.19 -11.81
CA LEU A 28 -16.22 -14.92 -10.81
C LEU A 28 -16.98 -14.80 -9.48
N THR A 29 -17.78 -15.80 -9.15
CA THR A 29 -18.20 -16.02 -7.78
C THR A 29 -17.01 -16.63 -7.05
N ALA A 30 -16.34 -15.82 -6.24
CA ALA A 30 -15.37 -16.33 -5.28
C ALA A 30 -16.10 -17.32 -4.36
N VAL A 31 -15.80 -18.61 -4.51
CA VAL A 31 -16.17 -19.63 -3.52
C VAL A 31 -15.31 -19.36 -2.29
N GLY A 32 -15.86 -18.60 -1.36
CA GLY A 32 -15.35 -18.52 0.00
C GLY A 32 -15.63 -19.84 0.68
N GLY A 33 -14.63 -20.73 0.69
CA GLY A 33 -14.64 -21.89 1.57
C GLY A 33 -14.69 -21.41 3.01
N GLY A 34 -15.74 -21.77 3.74
CA GLY A 34 -15.82 -21.59 5.17
C GLY A 34 -14.76 -22.44 5.86
N ASP A 35 -13.92 -21.79 6.64
CA ASP A 35 -13.13 -22.44 7.70
C ASP A 35 -13.55 -21.78 9.02
N ASP A 36 -14.37 -22.51 9.78
CA ASP A 36 -14.82 -22.14 11.10
C ASP A 36 -13.64 -22.19 12.09
N GLY A 37 -13.42 -21.12 12.85
CA GLY A 37 -12.80 -21.22 14.18
C GLY A 37 -11.39 -20.66 14.36
N GLN A 38 -11.15 -19.40 13.95
CA GLN A 38 -10.38 -18.41 14.70
C GLN A 38 -10.43 -17.10 13.93
N ASP A 39 -11.02 -16.05 14.52
CA ASP A 39 -11.00 -14.68 14.03
C ASP A 39 -9.54 -14.19 13.86
N ARG A 40 -8.91 -14.52 12.74
CA ARG A 40 -7.59 -13.97 12.37
C ARG A 40 -7.79 -12.63 11.70
N HIS A 41 -8.35 -11.66 12.44
CA HIS A 41 -8.37 -10.26 12.02
C HIS A 41 -6.91 -9.80 11.86
N GLY A 42 -6.45 -9.77 10.62
CA GLY A 42 -5.11 -9.32 10.27
C GLY A 42 -5.07 -7.80 10.18
N VAL A 43 -3.93 -7.21 10.54
CA VAL A 43 -3.71 -5.77 10.40
C VAL A 43 -2.75 -5.55 9.25
N ARG A 44 -3.14 -4.73 8.28
CA ARG A 44 -2.31 -4.43 7.11
C ARG A 44 -2.41 -2.96 6.75
N GLY A 45 -1.37 -2.45 6.12
CA GLY A 45 -1.42 -1.12 5.55
C GLY A 45 -0.18 -0.79 4.77
N GLY A 46 -0.29 0.19 3.89
CA GLY A 46 0.83 0.70 3.15
C GLY A 46 0.47 1.97 2.42
N GLY A 47 1.46 2.83 2.23
CA GLY A 47 1.23 4.13 1.63
C GLY A 47 2.36 5.11 1.85
N THR A 48 1.99 6.37 1.70
CA THR A 48 2.86 7.51 1.93
C THR A 48 2.24 8.39 3.02
N SER A 49 3.06 8.89 3.93
CA SER A 49 2.63 9.79 5.00
C SER A 49 3.53 11.03 5.10
N LEU A 50 3.09 12.00 5.90
CA LEU A 50 3.91 13.13 6.36
C LEU A 50 4.00 13.15 7.88
N VAL A 51 5.19 13.39 8.42
CA VAL A 51 5.38 13.66 9.85
C VAL A 51 4.77 15.03 10.18
N ALA A 52 3.76 15.03 11.04
CA ALA A 52 3.04 16.23 11.46
C ALA A 52 3.97 17.22 12.16
N GLY A 53 3.99 18.47 11.70
CA GLY A 53 4.81 19.54 12.27
C GLY A 53 6.31 19.48 11.92
N GLY A 54 6.76 18.48 11.15
CA GLY A 54 8.18 18.31 10.81
C GLY A 54 9.06 17.88 11.99
N THR A 55 10.37 17.82 11.77
CA THR A 55 11.36 17.31 12.74
C THR A 55 12.49 18.31 13.00
N GLY A 56 13.18 18.17 14.13
CA GLY A 56 14.40 18.94 14.43
C GLY A 56 14.15 20.41 14.72
N ALA A 57 13.29 20.72 15.70
CA ALA A 57 13.10 22.09 16.18
C ALA A 57 14.47 22.77 16.46
N PRO A 58 14.65 24.05 16.09
CA PRO A 58 13.62 24.98 15.58
C PRO A 58 13.43 24.96 14.06
N SER A 59 14.08 24.06 13.33
CA SER A 59 14.08 24.06 11.85
C SER A 59 12.86 23.40 11.22
N TYR A 60 12.17 22.50 11.95
CA TYR A 60 10.94 21.83 11.52
C TYR A 60 11.00 21.26 10.09
N VAL A 61 12.05 20.49 9.80
CA VAL A 61 12.28 19.89 8.48
C VAL A 61 11.12 18.93 8.16
N PRO A 62 10.41 19.09 7.03
CA PRO A 62 9.34 18.19 6.67
C PRO A 62 9.92 16.81 6.37
N VAL A 63 9.21 15.76 6.77
CA VAL A 63 9.61 14.37 6.53
C VAL A 63 8.44 13.64 5.94
N MET A 64 8.66 12.98 4.80
CA MET A 64 7.71 12.08 4.17
C MET A 64 8.15 10.66 4.45
N THR A 65 7.22 9.77 4.79
CA THR A 65 7.55 8.34 4.91
C THR A 65 6.83 7.51 3.88
N LYS A 66 7.47 6.43 3.43
CA LYS A 66 6.82 5.34 2.72
C LYS A 66 6.78 4.17 3.68
N PHE A 67 5.58 3.73 4.04
CA PHE A 67 5.39 2.67 5.02
C PHE A 67 4.66 1.48 4.40
N ALA A 68 4.94 0.30 4.94
CA ALA A 68 4.19 -0.92 4.66
C ALA A 68 4.26 -1.85 5.87
N PHE A 69 3.14 -2.48 6.20
CA PHE A 69 3.10 -3.54 7.19
C PHE A 69 1.99 -4.54 6.91
N ASN A 70 2.20 -5.75 7.39
CA ASN A 70 1.18 -6.78 7.43
C ASN A 70 1.41 -7.65 8.65
N TRP A 71 0.32 -8.02 9.32
CA TRP A 71 0.27 -8.92 10.44
C TRP A 71 -0.88 -9.89 10.26
N ALA A 72 -0.58 -11.19 10.27
CA ALA A 72 -1.57 -12.25 10.19
C ALA A 72 -1.01 -13.51 10.86
N GLY A 73 -1.87 -14.27 11.54
CA GLY A 73 -1.49 -15.59 12.07
C GLY A 73 -0.31 -15.58 13.06
N GLY A 74 -0.13 -14.51 13.83
CA GLY A 74 0.93 -14.42 14.85
C GLY A 74 2.31 -14.00 14.32
N THR A 75 2.41 -13.58 13.05
CA THR A 75 3.65 -13.06 12.48
C THR A 75 3.37 -11.88 11.54
N GLY A 76 4.39 -11.04 11.31
CA GLY A 76 4.25 -9.89 10.43
C GLY A 76 5.54 -9.15 10.18
N ARG A 77 5.47 -8.21 9.23
CA ARG A 77 6.59 -7.40 8.80
C ARG A 77 6.23 -5.93 8.81
N PHE A 78 7.21 -5.09 9.08
CA PHE A 78 7.11 -3.65 9.05
C PHE A 78 8.29 -3.06 8.30
N GLU A 79 8.00 -2.16 7.38
CA GLU A 79 8.95 -1.40 6.59
C GLU A 79 8.55 0.09 6.64
N CYS A 80 9.49 0.97 6.93
CA CYS A 80 9.28 2.42 6.88
C CYS A 80 10.53 3.14 6.43
N LEU A 81 10.45 3.82 5.29
CA LEU A 81 11.51 4.66 4.74
C LEU A 81 11.14 6.13 4.97
N ALA A 82 11.96 6.87 5.71
CA ALA A 82 11.80 8.30 5.93
C ALA A 82 12.71 9.10 4.99
N LEU A 83 12.10 10.03 4.27
CA LEU A 83 12.70 10.89 3.28
C LEU A 83 12.61 12.35 3.74
N ALA A 84 13.71 13.07 3.63
CA ALA A 84 13.79 14.52 3.84
C ALA A 84 14.12 15.24 2.52
N PRO A 85 13.88 16.55 2.42
CA PRO A 85 14.35 17.32 1.28
C PRO A 85 15.87 17.39 1.18
N SER A 86 16.43 17.21 -0.02
CA SER A 86 17.85 17.47 -0.30
C SER A 86 18.21 18.95 -0.34
N ALA A 87 17.23 19.82 -0.60
CA ALA A 87 17.41 21.25 -0.74
C ALA A 87 16.74 22.04 0.40
N ALA A 88 17.36 23.15 0.79
CA ALA A 88 16.85 24.02 1.85
C ALA A 88 15.52 24.66 1.46
N ALA A 89 14.66 24.92 2.45
CA ALA A 89 13.38 25.60 2.23
C ALA A 89 13.57 26.94 1.49
N GLY A 90 12.70 27.20 0.51
CA GLY A 90 12.75 28.41 -0.32
C GLY A 90 13.73 28.34 -1.49
N THR A 91 14.41 27.22 -1.69
CA THR A 91 15.31 26.99 -2.84
C THR A 91 14.70 26.03 -3.85
N ALA A 92 15.21 26.05 -5.08
CA ALA A 92 14.77 25.11 -6.11
C ALA A 92 14.97 23.66 -5.65
N GLY A 93 13.94 22.82 -5.78
CA GLY A 93 13.98 21.43 -5.36
C GLY A 93 13.62 21.18 -3.89
N SER A 94 13.32 22.20 -3.09
CA SER A 94 13.00 22.02 -1.66
C SER A 94 11.71 21.24 -1.38
N GLY A 95 10.91 20.94 -2.42
CA GLY A 95 9.73 20.08 -2.34
C GLY A 95 10.00 18.61 -2.69
N ASN A 96 11.22 18.26 -3.10
CA ASN A 96 11.59 16.90 -3.44
C ASN A 96 12.04 16.17 -2.18
N PHE A 97 11.37 15.08 -1.82
CA PHE A 97 11.74 14.24 -0.68
C PHE A 97 12.60 13.07 -1.17
N ASP A 98 13.90 13.29 -1.29
CA ASP A 98 14.84 12.39 -1.98
C ASP A 98 16.05 11.99 -1.10
N THR A 99 16.20 12.59 0.08
CA THR A 99 17.26 12.23 1.03
C THR A 99 16.78 11.15 1.98
N ASN A 100 17.34 9.94 1.87
CA ASN A 100 17.09 8.85 2.82
C ASN A 100 17.70 9.20 4.19
N ALA A 101 16.83 9.62 5.12
CA ALA A 101 17.23 10.00 6.46
C ALA A 101 17.24 8.79 7.42
N MET A 102 16.29 7.87 7.23
CA MET A 102 16.09 6.72 8.09
C MET A 102 15.35 5.62 7.36
N TYR A 103 15.73 4.37 7.59
CA TYR A 103 14.96 3.21 7.15
C TYR A 103 14.84 2.22 8.30
N VAL A 104 13.61 1.77 8.53
CA VAL A 104 13.23 0.82 9.57
C VAL A 104 12.68 -0.42 8.91
N THR A 105 13.31 -1.56 9.16
CA THR A 105 12.83 -2.86 8.71
C THR A 105 12.74 -3.80 9.90
N GLY A 106 11.61 -4.47 10.08
CA GLY A 106 11.37 -5.20 11.31
C GLY A 106 10.36 -6.32 11.21
N THR A 107 10.43 -7.19 12.20
CA THR A 107 9.44 -8.26 12.42
C THR A 107 8.49 -7.79 13.50
N ILE A 108 7.20 -7.85 13.19
CA ILE A 108 6.14 -7.64 14.18
C ILE A 108 6.02 -8.95 14.96
N THR A 109 5.88 -8.86 16.27
CA THR A 109 5.76 -10.00 17.18
C THR A 109 4.43 -10.04 17.92
N SER A 110 3.68 -8.93 17.92
CA SER A 110 2.33 -8.88 18.48
C SER A 110 1.52 -7.76 17.83
N ALA A 111 0.22 -7.95 17.71
CA ALA A 111 -0.74 -6.90 17.40
C ALA A 111 -1.92 -6.94 18.37
N GLU A 112 -2.43 -5.79 18.74
CA GLU A 112 -3.61 -5.61 19.58
C GLU A 112 -4.54 -4.59 18.92
N ILE A 113 -5.81 -4.94 18.74
CA ILE A 113 -6.83 -4.02 18.22
C ILE A 113 -7.67 -3.53 19.40
N LYS A 114 -7.77 -2.20 19.55
CA LYS A 114 -8.53 -1.50 20.58
C LYS A 114 -9.45 -0.49 19.92
N GLY A 115 -10.71 -0.86 19.71
CA GLY A 115 -11.66 -0.02 18.98
C GLY A 115 -11.15 0.27 17.57
N ASN A 116 -11.01 1.55 17.22
CA ASN A 116 -10.55 2.00 15.90
C ASN A 116 -9.02 2.20 15.82
N THR A 117 -8.26 1.44 16.62
CA THR A 117 -6.80 1.57 16.69
C THR A 117 -6.15 0.19 16.76
N ALA A 118 -5.12 -0.04 15.95
CA ALA A 118 -4.27 -1.21 16.06
C ALA A 118 -2.88 -0.80 16.58
N ILE A 119 -2.36 -1.56 17.54
CA ILE A 119 -1.04 -1.38 18.13
C ILE A 119 -0.21 -2.61 17.78
N LEU A 120 0.80 -2.42 16.94
CA LEU A 120 1.74 -3.45 16.52
C LEU A 120 3.08 -3.23 17.23
N LYS A 121 3.68 -4.29 17.76
CA LYS A 121 4.98 -4.23 18.41
C LYS A 121 5.92 -5.24 17.80
N GLY A 122 7.21 -4.92 17.82
CA GLY A 122 8.22 -5.80 17.26
C GLY A 122 9.64 -5.32 17.50
N THR A 123 10.55 -5.92 16.73
CA THR A 123 11.97 -5.55 16.71
C THR A 123 12.41 -5.23 15.29
N SER A 124 13.32 -4.27 15.15
CA SER A 124 13.77 -3.77 13.86
C SER A 124 15.28 -3.60 13.79
N VAL A 125 15.75 -3.51 12.55
CA VAL A 125 17.02 -2.90 12.18
C VAL A 125 16.72 -1.51 11.65
N VAL A 126 17.47 -0.53 12.12
CA VAL A 126 17.36 0.87 11.71
C VAL A 126 18.66 1.28 11.04
N THR A 127 18.57 1.95 9.89
CA THR A 127 19.68 2.65 9.25
C THR A 127 19.47 4.16 9.31
N GLY A 128 20.54 4.94 9.19
CA GLY A 128 20.47 6.41 9.23
C GLY A 128 20.25 6.93 10.65
N ILE A 129 19.32 7.87 10.83
CA ILE A 129 19.00 8.43 12.14
C ILE A 129 18.47 7.32 13.06
N GLY A 130 19.04 7.21 14.26
CA GLY A 130 18.66 6.17 15.21
C GLY A 130 19.17 4.77 14.86
N ALA A 131 20.22 4.66 14.04
CA ALA A 131 20.78 3.40 13.58
C ALA A 131 21.05 2.37 14.69
N GLY A 132 20.86 1.10 14.35
CA GLY A 132 21.19 -0.04 15.21
C GLY A 132 20.32 -1.26 14.92
N ALA A 133 20.75 -2.40 15.42
CA ALA A 133 19.99 -3.65 15.36
C ALA A 133 19.16 -3.85 16.64
N ASN A 134 18.15 -4.74 16.55
CA ASN A 134 17.28 -5.13 17.66
C ASN A 134 16.62 -3.93 18.36
N ARG A 135 16.29 -2.89 17.60
CA ARG A 135 15.55 -1.74 18.12
C ARG A 135 14.10 -2.16 18.32
N ALA A 136 13.60 -2.04 19.55
CA ALA A 136 12.17 -2.22 19.76
C ALA A 136 11.41 -1.11 19.03
N PHE A 137 10.29 -1.46 18.41
CA PHE A 137 9.36 -0.48 17.85
C PHE A 137 7.93 -0.73 18.32
N THR A 138 7.15 0.34 18.37
CA THR A 138 5.69 0.31 18.47
C THR A 138 5.11 1.14 17.33
N LEU A 139 4.17 0.54 16.60
CA LEU A 139 3.44 1.16 15.52
C LEU A 139 1.96 1.22 15.93
N THR A 140 1.41 2.42 16.06
CA THR A 140 -0.01 2.63 16.37
C THR A 140 -0.68 3.23 15.16
N VAL A 141 -1.77 2.61 14.69
CA VAL A 141 -2.45 3.04 13.45
C VAL A 141 -3.95 3.15 13.65
N THR A 142 -4.57 4.08 12.94
CA THR A 142 -6.03 4.13 12.72
C THR A 142 -6.33 3.65 11.31
N PRO A 143 -7.43 2.90 11.09
CA PRO A 143 -7.78 2.43 9.75
C PRO A 143 -8.26 3.59 8.87
N GLY A 144 -8.14 3.42 7.55
CA GLY A 144 -8.55 4.40 6.55
C GLY A 144 -7.46 4.75 5.53
N GLY A 145 -7.80 5.65 4.61
CA GLY A 145 -6.89 6.20 3.60
C GLY A 145 -6.31 7.57 4.00
N PRO A 146 -6.24 8.55 3.09
CA PRO A 146 -5.77 9.89 3.41
C PRO A 146 -6.48 10.49 4.65
N GLY A 147 -5.69 11.00 5.60
CA GLY A 147 -6.16 11.50 6.89
C GLY A 147 -6.11 10.48 8.03
N ALA A 148 -5.93 9.18 7.74
CA ALA A 148 -5.58 8.19 8.76
C ALA A 148 -4.24 8.54 9.41
N THR A 149 -4.06 8.10 10.65
CA THR A 149 -2.86 8.38 11.45
C THR A 149 -2.01 7.14 11.65
N LEU A 150 -0.70 7.35 11.67
CA LEU A 150 0.32 6.37 11.96
C LEU A 150 1.28 6.99 12.97
N VAL A 151 1.54 6.31 14.08
CA VAL A 151 2.50 6.75 15.09
C VAL A 151 3.56 5.68 15.24
N LEU A 152 4.79 6.00 14.84
CA LEU A 152 5.94 5.14 14.99
C LEU A 152 6.80 5.60 16.17
N VAL A 153 6.98 4.72 17.15
CA VAL A 153 7.96 4.88 18.22
C VAL A 153 9.09 3.89 17.99
N VAL A 154 10.31 4.38 17.78
CA VAL A 154 11.50 3.56 17.52
C VAL A 154 12.77 4.34 17.84
N SER A 155 13.81 3.67 18.33
CA SER A 155 15.10 4.30 18.65
C SER A 155 15.01 5.54 19.56
N GLY A 156 14.04 5.56 20.49
CA GLY A 156 13.80 6.69 21.40
C GLY A 156 13.11 7.90 20.77
N MET A 157 12.69 7.80 19.51
CA MET A 157 11.99 8.85 18.76
C MET A 157 10.52 8.47 18.58
N THR A 158 9.67 9.49 18.46
CA THR A 158 8.25 9.36 18.14
C THR A 158 7.94 10.17 16.90
N PHE A 159 7.38 9.51 15.88
CA PHE A 159 6.94 10.12 14.64
C PHE A 159 5.42 10.07 14.59
N ASN A 160 4.77 11.22 14.65
CA ASN A 160 3.32 11.34 14.47
C ASN A 160 3.06 11.65 13.00
N GLU A 161 2.42 10.73 12.29
CA GLU A 161 2.32 10.78 10.83
C GLU A 161 0.86 10.79 10.38
N ILE A 162 0.60 11.53 9.29
CA ILE A 162 -0.69 11.59 8.61
C ILE A 162 -0.53 10.92 7.26
N VAL A 163 -1.34 9.91 6.97
CA VAL A 163 -1.39 9.24 5.67
C VAL A 163 -1.91 10.24 4.63
N ILE A 164 -1.21 10.37 3.51
CA ILE A 164 -1.60 11.24 2.39
C ILE A 164 -1.95 10.43 1.13
N ASP A 165 -1.53 9.17 1.08
CA ASP A 165 -1.84 8.22 0.02
C ASP A 165 -1.70 6.79 0.57
N GLY A 166 -2.49 5.85 0.04
CA GLY A 166 -2.56 4.47 0.51
C GLY A 166 -3.71 4.19 1.47
N GLU A 167 -3.62 3.06 2.18
CA GLU A 167 -4.71 2.55 3.02
C GLU A 167 -4.18 1.70 4.20
N ILE A 168 -4.90 1.75 5.32
CA ILE A 168 -4.74 0.89 6.50
C ILE A 168 -6.06 0.19 6.79
N ALA A 169 -6.03 -1.12 7.03
CA ALA A 169 -7.21 -1.95 7.27
C ALA A 169 -6.97 -3.02 8.35
N PHE A 170 -7.98 -3.20 9.20
CA PHE A 170 -8.11 -4.27 10.20
C PHE A 170 -9.54 -4.35 10.74
#